data_AF-A0A7J2PL85-F1
#
_entry.id   AF-A0A7J2PL85-F1
#
_cell.length_a   1.000
_cell.length_b   1.000
_cell.length_c   1.000
_cell.angle_alpha   90.00
_cell.angle_beta   90.00
_cell.angle_gamma   90.00
#
_symmetry.space_group_name_H-M   'P 1'
#
loop_
_entity.id
_entity.type
_entity.pdbx_description
1 polymer ?
#
loop_
_entity_poly.entity_id
_entity_poly.type
_entity_poly.pdbx_seq_one_letter_code
_entity_poly.pdbx_strand_id
1 'polypeptide(L)'
;MQLVNTGKLKLIWCKRVNILILSDGKYGDRAAKVIKKKFPNTKLITLEERNPAELIDDIELGKEVENFIIKADLLIIYIRHPDVVAEICDRKNPTILAVDFGEGFLRQQKDTNPHVIMPTSMCSIHHNTDIKEIDEYFKKFGSPLFEVKLDNIEEAVPIISEIETIVESPCGATNLSLEHIRGKPLTPETITAFGLNVRYECREPVSILLSHKDMADSSALSQMLSLLDALEKASPKHFLPGTPMGEYAAKRREEYKTPNPISPLFDEIE
;
A
#
# COMPACT_ATOMS: atom_id res chain seq x y z
N MET A 1 24.97 -34.82 32.16
CA MET A 1 25.83 -33.77 31.58
C MET A 1 25.13 -33.27 30.33
N GLN A 2 24.56 -32.06 30.41
CA GLN A 2 23.83 -31.41 29.34
C GLN A 2 24.73 -31.22 28.11
N LEU A 3 24.17 -31.35 26.92
CA LEU A 3 24.42 -30.39 25.84
C LEU A 3 23.15 -30.29 24.98
N VAL A 4 22.48 -29.17 25.20
CA VAL A 4 21.34 -28.62 24.48
C VAL A 4 21.78 -28.33 23.05
N ASN A 5 21.06 -28.83 22.05
CA ASN A 5 21.24 -28.42 20.66
C ASN A 5 19.94 -27.78 20.17
N THR A 6 19.73 -26.53 20.60
CA THR A 6 18.62 -25.67 20.19
C THR A 6 18.89 -25.06 18.82
N GLY A 7 17.91 -25.19 17.92
CA GLY A 7 17.55 -24.10 17.01
C GLY A 7 18.41 -23.93 15.77
N LYS A 8 18.31 -24.86 14.81
CA LYS A 8 18.47 -24.49 13.40
C LYS A 8 17.25 -23.68 12.97
N LEU A 9 17.33 -22.36 13.15
CA LEU A 9 16.49 -21.40 12.43
C LEU A 9 16.69 -21.64 10.93
N LYS A 10 15.67 -22.18 10.27
CA LYS A 10 15.54 -22.18 8.81
C LYS A 10 15.48 -20.71 8.36
N LEU A 11 16.63 -20.15 8.00
CA LEU A 11 16.68 -19.01 7.09
C LEU A 11 16.10 -19.49 5.76
N ILE A 12 14.81 -19.24 5.54
CA ILE A 12 14.20 -19.42 4.22
C ILE A 12 14.85 -18.35 3.34
N TRP A 13 15.68 -18.78 2.39
CA TRP A 13 16.28 -17.95 1.36
C TRP A 13 15.16 -17.38 0.47
N CYS A 14 14.58 -16.24 0.84
CA CYS A 14 13.83 -15.41 -0.10
C CYS A 14 14.82 -14.99 -1.18
N LYS A 15 14.51 -15.31 -2.44
CA LYS A 15 15.23 -14.80 -3.62
C LYS A 15 15.43 -13.28 -3.42
N ARG A 16 16.66 -12.79 -3.52
CA ARG A 16 16.94 -11.36 -3.33
C ARG A 16 16.35 -10.59 -4.52
N VAL A 17 15.12 -10.10 -4.39
CA VAL A 17 14.45 -9.27 -5.42
C VAL A 17 15.15 -7.91 -5.48
N ASN A 18 15.67 -7.56 -6.65
CA ASN A 18 16.26 -6.26 -6.94
C ASN A 18 15.16 -5.30 -7.40
N ILE A 19 14.76 -4.40 -6.51
CA ILE A 19 13.72 -3.41 -6.81
C ILE A 19 14.40 -2.10 -7.24
N LEU A 20 14.01 -1.59 -8.41
CA LEU A 20 14.38 -0.25 -8.84
C LEU A 20 13.16 0.67 -8.73
N ILE A 21 13.31 1.73 -7.95
CA ILE A 21 12.31 2.79 -7.82
C ILE A 21 12.78 3.96 -8.68
N LEU A 22 11.94 4.37 -9.62
CA LEU A 22 12.17 5.52 -10.48
C LEU A 22 11.21 6.65 -10.07
N SER A 23 11.75 7.84 -9.84
CA SER A 23 11.00 8.99 -9.34
C SER A 23 11.38 10.25 -10.09
N ASP A 24 10.45 11.19 -10.22
CA ASP A 24 10.70 12.56 -10.71
C ASP A 24 11.00 13.56 -9.56
N GLY A 25 11.14 13.06 -8.33
CA GLY A 25 11.45 13.84 -7.13
C GLY A 25 10.22 14.28 -6.32
N LYS A 26 8.98 14.13 -6.82
CA LYS A 26 7.79 14.47 -6.00
C LYS A 26 7.38 13.37 -5.03
N TYR A 27 7.50 12.12 -5.45
CA TYR A 27 7.03 10.96 -4.71
C TYR A 27 8.08 9.85 -4.70
N GLY A 28 7.92 8.86 -3.80
CA GLY A 28 8.74 7.66 -3.79
C GLY A 28 9.96 7.68 -2.86
N ASP A 29 10.38 8.84 -2.34
CA ASP A 29 11.52 8.94 -1.40
C ASP A 29 11.26 8.19 -0.09
N ARG A 30 10.08 8.39 0.52
CA ARG A 30 9.67 7.71 1.75
C ARG A 30 9.39 6.24 1.48
N ALA A 31 8.80 5.94 0.33
CA ALA A 31 8.56 4.56 -0.09
C ALA A 31 9.88 3.78 -0.23
N ALA A 32 10.89 4.37 -0.87
CA ALA A 32 12.21 3.75 -1.01
C ALA A 32 12.85 3.43 0.35
N LYS A 33 12.76 4.36 1.32
CA LYS A 33 13.28 4.13 2.68
C LYS A 33 12.59 2.97 3.39
N VAL A 34 11.27 2.85 3.23
CA VAL A 34 10.47 1.80 3.87
C VAL A 34 10.67 0.46 3.17
N ILE A 35 10.58 0.42 1.84
CA ILE A 35 10.77 -0.79 1.02
C ILE A 35 12.16 -1.39 1.25
N LYS A 36 13.20 -0.55 1.35
CA LYS A 36 14.58 -1.00 1.61
C LYS A 36 14.76 -1.76 2.92
N LYS A 37 13.90 -1.57 3.92
CA LYS A 37 13.92 -2.34 5.18
C LYS A 37 13.61 -3.81 4.96
N LYS A 38 12.72 -4.14 4.02
CA LYS A 38 12.31 -5.52 3.69
C LYS A 38 13.01 -6.06 2.43
N PHE A 39 13.42 -5.18 1.52
CA PHE A 39 14.17 -5.49 0.30
C PHE A 39 15.48 -4.69 0.24
N PRO A 40 16.56 -5.16 0.90
CA PRO A 40 17.81 -4.38 1.04
C PRO A 40 18.48 -3.95 -0.28
N ASN A 41 18.23 -4.69 -1.37
CA ASN A 41 18.74 -4.39 -2.70
C ASN A 41 17.95 -3.31 -3.45
N THR A 42 16.98 -2.66 -2.79
CA THR A 42 16.19 -1.58 -3.38
C THR A 42 17.08 -0.37 -3.68
N LYS A 43 17.01 0.13 -4.92
CA LYS A 43 17.66 1.39 -5.34
C LYS A 43 16.60 2.41 -5.76
N LEU A 44 16.80 3.67 -5.37
CA LEU A 44 16.05 4.82 -5.87
C LEU A 44 16.93 5.57 -6.87
N ILE A 45 16.37 5.90 -8.03
CA ILE A 45 16.94 6.85 -8.98
C ILE A 45 15.92 7.96 -9.19
N THR A 46 16.37 9.20 -9.05
CA THR A 46 15.58 10.38 -9.33
C THR A 46 15.96 10.91 -10.71
N LEU A 47 15.00 10.96 -11.61
CA LEU A 47 15.11 11.63 -12.91
C LEU A 47 14.67 13.10 -12.77
N GLU A 48 15.07 13.91 -13.72
CA GLU A 48 14.63 15.30 -13.79
C GLU A 48 13.10 15.38 -13.98
N GLU A 49 12.46 16.26 -13.21
CA GLU A 49 11.03 16.53 -13.35
C GLU A 49 10.76 17.17 -14.71
N ARG A 50 9.86 16.57 -15.49
CA ARG A 50 9.37 17.12 -16.76
C ARG A 50 7.91 17.52 -16.61
N ASN A 51 7.47 18.49 -17.40
CA ASN A 51 6.07 18.91 -17.42
C ASN A 51 5.19 17.77 -18.00
N PRO A 52 4.24 17.20 -17.24
CA PRO A 52 3.42 16.09 -17.73
C PRO A 52 2.52 16.43 -18.94
N ALA A 53 2.33 17.71 -19.26
CA ALA A 53 1.54 18.17 -20.40
C ALA A 53 2.37 18.34 -21.69
N GLU A 54 3.68 18.16 -21.62
CA GLU A 54 4.57 18.22 -22.77
C GLU A 54 4.62 16.85 -23.47
N LEU A 55 4.66 16.85 -24.80
CA LEU A 55 4.90 15.64 -25.59
C LEU A 55 6.38 15.58 -25.93
N ILE A 56 6.99 14.41 -25.72
CA ILE A 56 8.42 14.21 -25.90
C ILE A 56 8.65 13.08 -26.89
N ASP A 57 9.23 13.42 -28.04
CA ASP A 57 9.48 12.45 -29.10
C ASP A 57 10.68 11.52 -28.78
N ASP A 58 11.77 12.07 -28.22
CA ASP A 58 12.98 11.31 -27.89
C ASP A 58 13.31 11.37 -26.39
N ILE A 59 13.24 10.22 -25.72
CA ILE A 59 13.54 10.11 -24.29
C ILE A 59 14.86 9.39 -24.09
N GLU A 60 15.89 10.16 -23.75
CA GLU A 60 17.16 9.61 -23.28
C GLU A 60 17.17 9.50 -21.75
N LEU A 61 17.12 8.26 -21.24
CA LEU A 61 17.21 7.98 -19.80
C LEU A 61 18.66 8.03 -19.27
N GLY A 62 19.64 7.92 -20.17
CA GLY A 62 21.06 7.85 -19.84
C GLY A 62 21.53 6.43 -19.50
N LYS A 63 22.79 6.13 -19.84
CA LYS A 63 23.39 4.78 -19.72
C LYS A 63 23.35 4.21 -18.32
N GLU A 64 23.46 5.04 -17.29
CA GLU A 64 23.40 4.56 -15.90
C GLU A 64 22.01 4.02 -15.58
N VAL A 65 20.96 4.77 -15.89
CA VAL A 65 19.56 4.40 -15.60
C VAL A 65 19.20 3.11 -16.34
N GLU A 66 19.54 3.02 -17.62
CA GLU A 66 19.35 1.83 -18.45
C GLU A 66 20.01 0.58 -17.84
N ASN A 67 21.25 0.72 -17.36
CA ASN A 67 21.95 -0.38 -16.71
C ASN A 67 21.26 -0.85 -15.42
N PHE A 68 20.58 0.03 -14.69
CA PHE A 68 19.82 -0.35 -13.51
C PHE A 68 18.48 -1.00 -13.88
N ILE A 69 17.79 -0.52 -14.92
CA ILE A 69 16.55 -1.11 -15.42
C ILE A 69 16.79 -2.57 -15.84
N ILE A 70 17.84 -2.82 -16.64
CA ILE A 70 18.22 -4.17 -17.11
C ILE A 70 18.47 -5.14 -15.94
N LYS A 71 18.99 -4.65 -14.81
CA LYS A 71 19.36 -5.47 -13.64
C LYS A 71 18.21 -5.62 -12.63
N ALA A 72 17.12 -4.89 -12.79
CA ALA A 72 16.00 -4.90 -11.85
C ALA A 72 15.08 -6.10 -12.11
N ASP A 73 14.69 -6.78 -11.04
CA ASP A 73 13.64 -7.80 -11.09
C ASP A 73 12.24 -7.15 -11.08
N LEU A 74 12.12 -5.97 -10.45
CA LEU A 74 10.87 -5.22 -10.32
C LEU A 74 11.14 -3.72 -10.46
N LEU A 75 10.34 -3.05 -11.28
CA LEU A 75 10.28 -1.59 -11.36
C LEU A 75 9.09 -1.05 -10.57
N ILE A 76 9.30 0.02 -9.80
CA ILE A 76 8.23 0.81 -9.19
C ILE A 76 8.39 2.25 -9.66
N ILE A 77 7.42 2.74 -10.42
CA ILE A 77 7.52 4.02 -11.12
C ILE A 77 6.63 5.06 -10.44
N TYR A 78 7.26 6.09 -9.87
CA TYR A 78 6.65 7.30 -9.31
C TYR A 78 6.77 8.52 -10.23
N ILE A 79 7.28 8.33 -11.46
CA ILE A 79 7.36 9.37 -12.48
C ILE A 79 5.94 9.70 -12.96
N ARG A 80 5.64 11.00 -13.15
CA ARG A 80 4.32 11.48 -13.58
C ARG A 80 4.20 11.80 -15.06
N HIS A 81 5.28 11.74 -15.83
CA HIS A 81 5.25 12.02 -17.26
C HIS A 81 4.94 10.74 -18.07
N PRO A 82 3.83 10.67 -18.82
CA PRO A 82 3.40 9.45 -19.49
C PRO A 82 4.43 8.92 -20.49
N ASP A 83 5.03 9.78 -21.32
CA ASP A 83 6.01 9.35 -22.33
C ASP A 83 7.25 8.71 -21.67
N VAL A 84 7.77 9.29 -20.59
CA VAL A 84 8.90 8.72 -19.84
C VAL A 84 8.54 7.36 -19.26
N VAL A 85 7.31 7.20 -18.74
CA VAL A 85 6.83 5.92 -18.24
C VAL A 85 6.71 4.89 -19.36
N ALA A 86 6.18 5.27 -20.52
CA ALA A 86 6.06 4.40 -21.68
C ALA A 86 7.43 3.89 -22.15
N GLU A 87 8.40 4.80 -22.29
CA GLU A 87 9.78 4.46 -22.65
C GLU A 87 10.38 3.43 -21.68
N ILE A 88 10.18 3.60 -20.37
CA ILE A 88 10.66 2.64 -19.37
C ILE A 88 9.94 1.29 -19.50
N CYS A 89 8.61 1.29 -19.72
CA CYS A 89 7.81 0.07 -19.79
C CYS A 89 8.18 -0.82 -20.99
N ASP A 90 8.70 -0.25 -22.07
CA ASP A 90 9.18 -0.96 -23.26
C ASP A 90 10.33 -1.95 -22.97
N ARG A 91 10.97 -1.85 -21.81
CA ARG A 91 12.05 -2.76 -21.37
C ARG A 91 11.52 -4.08 -20.83
N LYS A 92 10.20 -4.21 -20.69
CA LYS A 92 9.48 -5.46 -20.37
C LYS A 92 9.77 -6.06 -18.99
N ASN A 93 10.38 -5.30 -18.09
CA ASN A 93 10.50 -5.69 -16.69
C ASN A 93 9.10 -5.71 -16.03
N PRO A 94 8.84 -6.61 -15.07
CA PRO A 94 7.70 -6.49 -14.17
C PRO A 94 7.66 -5.09 -13.56
N THR A 95 6.51 -4.41 -13.68
CA THR A 95 6.41 -2.98 -13.37
C THR A 95 5.13 -2.66 -12.61
N ILE A 96 5.28 -1.91 -11.52
CA ILE A 96 4.18 -1.29 -10.78
C ILE A 96 4.21 0.21 -11.06
N LEU A 97 3.16 0.72 -11.72
CA LEU A 97 2.93 2.15 -11.89
C LEU A 97 2.27 2.69 -10.62
N ALA A 98 3.02 3.45 -9.81
CA ALA A 98 2.52 4.03 -8.56
C ALA A 98 1.76 5.35 -8.76
N VAL A 99 1.57 5.75 -10.02
CA VAL A 99 0.77 6.89 -10.47
C VAL A 99 -0.31 6.37 -11.40
N ASP A 100 -1.54 6.83 -11.23
CA ASP A 100 -2.66 6.50 -12.10
C ASP A 100 -2.67 7.42 -13.33
N PHE A 101 -2.48 6.81 -14.51
CA PHE A 101 -2.53 7.45 -15.83
C PHE A 101 -3.84 7.19 -16.58
N GLY A 102 -4.78 6.48 -15.95
CA GLY A 102 -6.04 6.05 -16.54
C GLY A 102 -5.93 4.74 -17.35
N GLU A 103 -7.05 4.04 -17.46
CA GLU A 103 -7.07 2.68 -18.01
C GLU A 103 -6.64 2.60 -19.49
N GLY A 104 -6.87 3.67 -20.26
CA GLY A 104 -6.39 3.76 -21.64
C GLY A 104 -4.87 3.64 -21.74
N PHE A 105 -4.14 4.34 -20.87
CA PHE A 105 -2.68 4.25 -20.80
C PHE A 105 -2.23 2.85 -20.38
N LEU A 106 -2.86 2.28 -19.34
CA LEU A 106 -2.52 0.93 -18.87
C LEU A 106 -2.68 -0.12 -19.98
N ARG A 107 -3.75 -0.04 -20.78
CA ARG A 107 -3.96 -0.96 -21.91
C ARG A 107 -2.83 -0.88 -22.93
N GLN A 108 -2.43 0.34 -23.30
CA GLN A 108 -1.29 0.55 -24.21
C GLN A 108 0.01 -0.04 -23.65
N GLN A 109 0.29 0.17 -22.36
CA GLN A 109 1.49 -0.41 -21.75
C GLN A 109 1.44 -1.93 -21.67
N LYS A 110 0.25 -2.52 -21.45
CA LYS A 110 0.06 -3.98 -21.42
C LYS A 110 0.22 -4.64 -22.78
N ASP A 111 -0.11 -3.95 -23.86
CA ASP A 111 0.11 -4.44 -25.23
C ASP A 111 1.61 -4.66 -25.51
N THR A 112 2.47 -3.81 -24.94
CA THR A 112 3.94 -3.95 -25.07
C THR A 112 4.54 -4.84 -23.97
N ASN A 113 4.07 -4.70 -22.74
CA ASN A 113 4.57 -5.39 -21.55
C ASN A 113 3.40 -5.91 -20.69
N PRO A 114 3.04 -7.20 -20.81
CA PRO A 114 1.90 -7.78 -20.08
C PRO A 114 2.12 -7.81 -18.55
N HIS A 115 3.34 -7.55 -18.07
CA HIS A 115 3.69 -7.55 -16.64
C HIS A 115 3.63 -6.17 -16.00
N VAL A 116 2.90 -5.22 -16.61
CA VAL A 116 2.61 -3.91 -16.02
C VAL A 116 1.30 -3.97 -15.24
N ILE A 117 1.32 -3.52 -13.99
CA ILE A 117 0.12 -3.20 -13.24
C ILE A 117 0.10 -1.72 -12.88
N MET A 118 -1.10 -1.16 -12.76
CA MET A 118 -1.32 0.19 -12.29
C MET A 118 -2.42 0.14 -11.23
N PRO A 119 -2.06 -0.07 -9.97
CA PRO A 119 -3.04 -0.13 -8.90
C PRO A 119 -3.67 1.25 -8.67
N THR A 120 -4.97 1.25 -8.39
CA THR A 120 -5.67 2.47 -7.94
C THR A 120 -5.08 2.98 -6.64
N SER A 121 -4.62 2.11 -5.75
CA SER A 121 -3.79 2.46 -4.61
C SER A 121 -2.76 1.38 -4.37
N MET A 122 -1.54 1.76 -4.02
CA MET A 122 -0.52 0.79 -3.63
C MET A 122 -0.92 -0.04 -2.39
N CYS A 123 -1.88 0.46 -1.60
CA CYS A 123 -2.40 -0.21 -0.41
C CYS A 123 -3.69 -1.02 -0.67
N SER A 124 -4.16 -1.15 -1.91
CA SER A 124 -5.38 -1.93 -2.24
C SER A 124 -5.08 -3.31 -2.82
N ILE A 125 -3.82 -3.63 -3.08
CA ILE A 125 -3.42 -4.83 -3.82
C ILE A 125 -3.07 -5.99 -2.88
N HIS A 126 -3.51 -7.18 -3.27
CA HIS A 126 -3.13 -8.46 -2.69
C HIS A 126 -2.09 -9.18 -3.59
N HIS A 127 -1.39 -10.18 -3.04
CA HIS A 127 -0.28 -10.90 -3.71
C HIS A 127 -0.76 -11.99 -4.69
N ASN A 128 -1.70 -11.65 -5.56
CA ASN A 128 -2.35 -12.56 -6.52
C ASN A 128 -2.46 -11.93 -7.92
N THR A 129 -1.42 -11.21 -8.33
CA THR A 129 -1.32 -10.54 -9.62
C THR A 129 -0.88 -11.46 -10.76
N ASP A 130 -0.58 -12.72 -10.44
CA ASP A 130 0.01 -13.75 -11.33
C ASP A 130 1.42 -13.39 -11.85
N ILE A 131 2.01 -12.32 -11.35
CA ILE A 131 3.36 -11.87 -11.68
C ILE A 131 4.24 -12.04 -10.44
N LYS A 132 5.12 -13.04 -10.48
CA LYS A 132 5.89 -13.51 -9.31
C LYS A 132 6.62 -12.39 -8.57
N GLU A 133 7.34 -11.53 -9.28
CA GLU A 133 8.13 -10.45 -8.70
C GLU A 133 7.25 -9.41 -8.00
N ILE A 134 6.09 -9.13 -8.58
CA ILE A 134 5.08 -8.22 -8.04
C ILE A 134 4.39 -8.85 -6.82
N ASP A 135 4.07 -10.14 -6.86
CA ASP A 135 3.48 -10.86 -5.74
C ASP A 135 4.45 -11.01 -4.55
N GLU A 136 5.73 -11.24 -4.80
CA GLU A 136 6.76 -11.22 -3.73
C GLU A 136 6.84 -9.86 -3.04
N TYR A 137 6.72 -8.78 -3.81
CA TYR A 137 6.58 -7.43 -3.25
C TYR A 137 5.28 -7.31 -2.43
N PHE A 138 4.14 -7.76 -2.98
CA PHE A 138 2.85 -7.60 -2.33
C PHE A 138 2.62 -8.49 -1.09
N LYS A 139 3.45 -9.52 -0.90
CA LYS A 139 3.52 -10.29 0.36
C LYS A 139 4.04 -9.46 1.54
N LYS A 140 4.69 -8.33 1.29
CA LYS A 140 5.35 -7.49 2.31
C LYS A 140 4.79 -6.07 2.38
N PHE A 141 4.32 -5.55 1.26
CA PHE A 141 3.72 -4.23 1.12
C PHE A 141 2.40 -4.36 0.37
N GLY A 142 1.34 -3.63 0.68
CA GLY A 142 0.06 -3.83 -0.03
C GLY A 142 -1.12 -3.54 0.86
N SER A 143 -2.21 -4.29 0.67
CA SER A 143 -3.35 -4.30 1.59
C SER A 143 -2.89 -4.70 2.99
N PRO A 144 -2.90 -3.77 3.98
CA PRO A 144 -2.21 -4.02 5.24
C PRO A 144 -2.89 -5.11 6.06
N LEU A 145 -2.06 -5.96 6.67
CA LEU A 145 -2.50 -7.06 7.51
C LEU A 145 -1.80 -6.97 8.85
N PHE A 146 -2.56 -7.19 9.92
CA PHE A 146 -2.10 -6.95 11.29
C PHE A 146 -2.12 -8.23 12.11
N GLU A 147 -1.12 -8.36 12.97
CA GLU A 147 -1.13 -9.26 14.11
C GLU A 147 -1.22 -8.42 15.37
N VAL A 148 -2.22 -8.71 16.21
CA VAL A 148 -2.54 -7.90 17.39
C VAL A 148 -2.60 -8.76 18.64
N LYS A 149 -2.09 -8.23 19.75
CA LYS A 149 -2.28 -8.78 21.09
C LYS A 149 -3.01 -7.76 21.94
N LEU A 150 -3.93 -8.28 22.74
CA LEU A 150 -4.79 -7.48 23.61
C LEU A 150 -4.59 -7.94 25.04
N ASP A 151 -4.31 -6.98 25.92
CA ASP A 151 -4.27 -7.20 27.36
C ASP A 151 -5.69 -7.11 27.89
N ASN A 152 -6.27 -8.27 28.15
CA ASN A 152 -7.61 -8.38 28.71
C ASN A 152 -7.52 -8.22 30.23
N ILE A 153 -8.11 -7.15 30.75
CA ILE A 153 -8.34 -6.98 32.18
C ILE A 153 -9.81 -7.38 32.41
N GLU A 154 -10.08 -8.22 33.41
CA GLU A 154 -11.47 -8.61 33.73
C GLU A 154 -12.34 -7.38 33.97
N GLU A 155 -13.53 -7.37 33.36
CA GLU A 155 -14.54 -6.30 33.41
C GLU A 155 -14.14 -4.92 32.85
N ALA A 156 -12.97 -4.77 32.23
CA ALA A 156 -12.53 -3.52 31.61
C ALA A 156 -12.36 -3.64 30.09
N VAL A 157 -12.32 -2.48 29.42
CA VAL A 157 -11.99 -2.38 28.00
C VAL A 157 -10.55 -2.87 27.79
N PRO A 158 -10.30 -3.82 26.87
CA PRO A 158 -8.97 -4.38 26.68
C PRO A 158 -8.02 -3.33 26.12
N ILE A 159 -6.75 -3.44 26.50
CA ILE A 159 -5.69 -2.54 26.03
C ILE A 159 -4.97 -3.19 24.86
N ILE A 160 -4.68 -2.40 23.84
CA ILE A 160 -3.90 -2.81 22.68
C ILE A 160 -2.43 -2.86 23.07
N SER A 161 -1.91 -4.02 23.47
CA SER A 161 -0.54 -4.13 23.98
C SER A 161 0.51 -4.22 22.88
N GLU A 162 0.28 -5.06 21.89
CA GLU A 162 1.18 -5.22 20.74
C GLU A 162 0.39 -5.19 19.43
N ILE A 163 0.93 -4.47 18.44
CA ILE A 163 0.45 -4.53 17.05
C ILE A 163 1.67 -4.56 16.14
N GLU A 164 1.70 -5.56 15.27
CA GLU A 164 2.70 -5.75 14.22
C GLU A 164 2.04 -5.84 12.85
N THR A 165 2.75 -5.39 11.81
CA THR A 165 2.29 -5.49 10.42
C THR A 165 2.91 -6.70 9.73
N ILE A 166 2.04 -7.61 9.28
CA ILE A 166 2.42 -8.71 8.38
C ILE A 166 2.66 -8.11 6.98
N VAL A 167 1.73 -7.26 6.54
CA VAL A 167 1.79 -6.46 5.31
C VAL A 167 1.57 -5.00 5.71
N GLU A 168 2.38 -4.08 5.20
CA GLU A 168 2.27 -2.65 5.52
C GLU A 168 2.11 -1.79 4.26
N SER A 169 1.71 -0.52 4.40
CA SER A 169 1.75 0.40 3.27
C SER A 169 3.20 0.70 2.86
N PRO A 170 3.52 0.76 1.55
CA PRO A 170 4.89 1.01 1.11
C PRO A 170 5.38 2.41 1.47
N CYS A 171 4.48 3.36 1.68
CA CYS A 171 4.84 4.69 2.15
C CYS A 171 5.09 4.72 3.67
N GLY A 172 4.81 3.67 4.44
CA GLY A 172 5.02 3.59 5.89
C GLY A 172 3.96 4.27 6.75
N ALA A 173 2.90 4.83 6.16
CA ALA A 173 1.82 5.49 6.90
C ALA A 173 1.15 4.55 7.91
N THR A 174 1.07 3.26 7.58
CA THR A 174 0.49 2.22 8.45
C THR A 174 1.25 2.14 9.77
N ASN A 175 2.55 1.87 9.72
CA ASN A 175 3.36 1.69 10.92
C ASN A 175 3.47 2.97 11.75
N LEU A 176 3.57 4.14 11.11
CA LEU A 176 3.52 5.42 11.82
C LEU A 176 2.20 5.60 12.59
N SER A 177 1.07 5.25 11.96
CA SER A 177 -0.25 5.37 12.58
C SER A 177 -0.47 4.37 13.72
N LEU A 178 0.15 3.18 13.66
CA LEU A 178 0.07 2.17 14.70
C LEU A 178 0.73 2.61 16.02
N GLU A 179 1.83 3.37 15.95
CA GLU A 179 2.49 3.91 17.15
C GLU A 179 1.55 4.80 17.98
N HIS A 180 0.56 5.42 17.35
CA HIS A 180 -0.42 6.27 18.04
C HIS A 180 -1.53 5.50 18.76
N ILE A 181 -1.71 4.20 18.48
CA ILE A 181 -2.76 3.38 19.11
C ILE A 181 -2.21 2.28 20.01
N ARG A 182 -0.91 1.98 19.94
CA ARG A 182 -0.25 1.06 20.87
C ARG A 182 -0.37 1.59 22.30
N GLY A 183 -0.74 0.71 23.23
CA GLY A 183 -0.98 1.02 24.63
C GLY A 183 -2.30 1.73 24.93
N LYS A 184 -3.19 1.91 23.94
CA LYS A 184 -4.51 2.55 24.13
C LYS A 184 -5.63 1.54 24.32
N PRO A 185 -6.74 1.94 24.96
CA PRO A 185 -7.92 1.08 25.08
C PRO A 185 -8.58 0.84 23.71
N LEU A 186 -9.13 -0.37 23.54
CA LEU A 186 -9.91 -0.76 22.37
C LEU A 186 -11.26 -0.06 22.37
N THR A 187 -11.31 1.13 21.78
CA THR A 187 -12.54 1.92 21.63
C THR A 187 -12.71 2.42 20.19
N PRO A 188 -13.93 2.77 19.78
CA PRO A 188 -14.20 3.39 18.47
C PRO A 188 -13.34 4.63 18.19
N GLU A 189 -13.04 5.43 19.22
CA GLU A 189 -12.22 6.63 19.11
C GLU A 189 -10.77 6.28 18.79
N THR A 190 -10.22 5.24 19.42
CA THR A 190 -8.87 4.76 19.14
C THR A 190 -8.74 4.31 17.67
N ILE A 191 -9.73 3.57 17.15
CA ILE A 191 -9.71 3.12 15.75
C ILE A 191 -9.95 4.27 14.76
N THR A 192 -10.81 5.22 15.13
CA THR A 192 -11.01 6.43 14.32
C THR A 192 -9.73 7.27 14.25
N ALA A 193 -9.03 7.43 15.38
CA ALA A 193 -7.75 8.13 15.42
C ALA A 193 -6.68 7.45 14.54
N PHE A 194 -6.65 6.11 14.51
CA PHE A 194 -5.80 5.38 13.56
C PHE A 194 -6.11 5.74 12.11
N GLY A 195 -7.39 5.70 11.70
CA GLY A 195 -7.79 6.06 10.33
C GLY A 195 -7.42 7.50 9.95
N LEU A 196 -7.62 8.45 10.86
CA LEU A 196 -7.24 9.85 10.67
C LEU A 196 -5.72 10.02 10.50
N ASN A 197 -4.93 9.33 11.32
CA ASN A 197 -3.48 9.35 11.21
C ASN A 197 -2.99 8.72 9.90
N VAL A 198 -3.63 7.64 9.44
CA VAL A 198 -3.30 7.04 8.14
C VAL A 198 -3.52 8.06 7.03
N ARG A 199 -4.64 8.81 7.06
CA ARG A 199 -4.89 9.89 6.08
C ARG A 199 -3.86 10.99 6.16
N TYR A 200 -3.55 11.47 7.36
CA TYR A 200 -2.59 12.53 7.59
C TYR A 200 -1.19 12.15 7.08
N GLU A 201 -0.79 10.91 7.34
CA GLU A 201 0.51 10.40 6.94
C GLU A 201 0.56 9.94 5.49
N CYS A 202 -0.56 9.72 4.81
CA CYS A 202 -0.55 9.22 3.44
C CYS A 202 0.15 10.19 2.48
N ARG A 203 0.97 9.64 1.58
CA ARG A 203 1.70 10.39 0.53
C ARG A 203 1.29 9.97 -0.88
N GLU A 204 0.14 9.33 -0.99
CA GLU A 204 -0.44 8.97 -2.28
C GLU A 204 -0.76 10.26 -3.07
N PRO A 205 -0.48 10.32 -4.38
CA PRO A 205 -0.81 11.48 -5.21
C PRO A 205 -2.26 11.91 -5.04
N VAL A 206 -2.50 13.23 -5.00
CA VAL A 206 -3.85 13.79 -4.83
C VAL A 206 -4.77 13.37 -5.99
N SER A 207 -4.23 13.20 -7.20
CA SER A 207 -4.99 12.66 -8.34
C SER A 207 -5.58 11.30 -8.04
N ILE A 208 -4.83 10.43 -7.36
CA ILE A 208 -5.32 9.14 -6.90
C ILE A 208 -6.38 9.32 -5.80
N LEU A 209 -6.13 10.21 -4.84
CA LEU A 209 -7.09 10.50 -3.77
C LEU A 209 -8.43 11.05 -4.28
N LEU A 210 -8.42 11.79 -5.38
CA LEU A 210 -9.61 12.35 -6.04
C LEU A 210 -10.21 11.40 -7.09
N SER A 211 -9.44 10.43 -7.59
CA SER A 211 -9.93 9.36 -8.48
C SER A 211 -10.70 8.28 -7.74
N HIS A 212 -10.52 8.19 -6.42
CA HIS A 212 -11.38 7.38 -5.58
C HIS A 212 -12.82 7.80 -5.84
N LYS A 213 -13.62 6.86 -6.35
CA LYS A 213 -15.05 7.09 -6.56
C LYS A 213 -15.75 7.46 -5.25
N ASP A 214 -15.11 7.14 -4.12
CA ASP A 214 -15.70 7.36 -2.82
C ASP A 214 -14.71 7.66 -1.68
N MET A 215 -15.22 8.33 -0.64
CA MET A 215 -14.52 8.39 0.66
C MET A 215 -14.34 6.99 1.27
N ALA A 216 -15.13 6.01 0.82
CA ALA A 216 -14.99 4.60 1.18
C ALA A 216 -13.79 3.89 0.53
N ASP A 217 -13.34 4.32 -0.66
CA ASP A 217 -12.17 3.77 -1.38
C ASP A 217 -10.82 4.28 -0.85
N SER A 218 -10.91 5.12 0.18
CA SER A 218 -9.87 5.53 1.08
C SER A 218 -8.90 4.41 1.50
N SER A 219 -7.62 4.62 1.20
CA SER A 219 -6.52 3.84 1.79
C SER A 219 -6.54 3.79 3.32
N ALA A 220 -7.23 4.73 4.00
CA ALA A 220 -7.44 4.69 5.44
C ALA A 220 -8.61 3.80 5.87
N LEU A 221 -9.73 3.79 5.16
CA LEU A 221 -10.87 2.94 5.52
C LEU A 221 -10.51 1.46 5.32
N SER A 222 -9.85 1.13 4.20
CA SER A 222 -9.34 -0.22 3.94
C SER A 222 -8.40 -0.71 5.07
N GLN A 223 -7.50 0.17 5.53
CA GLN A 223 -6.61 -0.14 6.65
C GLN A 223 -7.36 -0.28 7.98
N MET A 224 -8.36 0.56 8.24
CA MET A 224 -9.20 0.45 9.43
C MET A 224 -9.97 -0.86 9.45
N LEU A 225 -10.57 -1.27 8.33
CA LEU A 225 -11.29 -2.53 8.23
C LEU A 225 -10.36 -3.72 8.48
N SER A 226 -9.18 -3.72 7.87
CA SER A 226 -8.19 -4.77 8.07
C SER A 226 -7.71 -4.84 9.53
N LEU A 227 -7.57 -3.69 10.20
CA LEU A 227 -7.26 -3.63 11.63
C LEU A 227 -8.42 -4.13 12.49
N LEU A 228 -9.66 -3.75 12.18
CA LEU A 228 -10.86 -4.22 12.86
C LEU A 228 -10.99 -5.74 12.77
N ASP A 229 -10.73 -6.33 11.61
CA ASP A 229 -10.77 -7.79 11.41
C ASP A 229 -9.72 -8.50 12.28
N ALA A 230 -8.51 -7.94 12.39
CA ALA A 230 -7.47 -8.48 13.27
C ALA A 230 -7.86 -8.38 14.76
N LEU A 231 -8.43 -7.25 15.17
CA LEU A 231 -8.89 -7.01 16.55
C LEU A 231 -10.09 -7.90 16.91
N GLU A 232 -11.04 -8.08 16.00
CA GLU A 232 -12.18 -8.97 16.16
C GLU A 232 -11.73 -10.42 16.32
N LYS A 233 -10.75 -10.86 15.52
CA LYS A 233 -10.15 -12.19 15.68
C LYS A 233 -9.46 -12.37 17.04
N ALA A 234 -8.83 -11.32 17.57
CA ALA A 234 -8.13 -11.38 18.86
C ALA A 234 -9.08 -11.29 20.07
N SER A 235 -10.22 -10.60 19.96
CA SER A 235 -11.21 -10.52 21.05
C SER A 235 -12.65 -10.49 20.55
N PRO A 236 -13.19 -11.63 20.07
CA PRO A 236 -14.51 -11.69 19.43
C PRO A 236 -15.65 -11.18 20.32
N LYS A 237 -15.54 -11.38 21.64
CA LYS A 237 -16.56 -10.97 22.63
C LYS A 237 -16.87 -9.47 22.60
N HIS A 238 -15.90 -8.63 22.24
CA HIS A 238 -16.07 -7.18 22.19
C HIS A 238 -16.67 -6.69 20.86
N PHE A 239 -16.83 -7.57 19.87
CA PHE A 239 -17.36 -7.24 18.54
C PHE A 239 -18.76 -7.84 18.31
N LEU A 240 -19.37 -8.42 19.35
CA LEU A 240 -20.73 -8.95 19.27
C LEU A 240 -21.75 -7.82 18.98
N PRO A 241 -22.88 -8.13 18.30
CA PRO A 241 -23.95 -7.15 18.10
C PRO A 241 -24.42 -6.52 19.42
N GLY A 242 -24.62 -5.20 19.42
CA GLY A 242 -25.01 -4.42 20.61
C GLY A 242 -23.86 -4.01 21.52
N THR A 243 -22.61 -4.34 21.17
CA THR A 243 -21.42 -3.76 21.80
C THR A 243 -20.97 -2.51 21.05
N PRO A 244 -20.32 -1.53 21.71
CA PRO A 244 -19.83 -0.32 21.03
C PRO A 244 -18.92 -0.61 19.84
N MET A 245 -18.03 -1.59 19.97
CA MET A 245 -17.10 -1.99 18.90
C MET A 245 -17.80 -2.80 17.80
N GLY A 246 -18.77 -3.65 18.14
CA GLY A 246 -19.58 -4.38 17.15
C GLY A 246 -20.42 -3.45 16.28
N GLU A 247 -21.10 -2.47 16.88
CA GLU A 247 -21.86 -1.46 16.14
C GLU A 247 -20.96 -0.58 15.27
N TYR A 248 -19.82 -0.14 15.82
CA TYR A 248 -18.84 0.64 15.07
C TYR A 248 -18.28 -0.13 13.86
N ALA A 249 -17.86 -1.38 14.05
CA ALA A 249 -17.31 -2.20 12.98
C ALA A 249 -18.36 -2.48 11.89
N ALA A 250 -19.59 -2.79 12.28
CA ALA A 250 -20.70 -2.98 11.34
C ALA A 250 -20.94 -1.72 10.49
N LYS A 251 -21.01 -0.54 11.13
CA LYS A 251 -21.17 0.74 10.44
C LYS A 251 -20.03 0.99 9.44
N ARG A 252 -18.76 0.78 9.83
CA ARG A 252 -17.62 1.00 8.92
C ARG A 252 -17.63 0.04 7.74
N ARG A 253 -18.07 -1.20 7.94
CA ARG A 253 -18.22 -2.20 6.86
C ARG A 253 -19.37 -1.83 5.92
N GLU A 254 -20.45 -1.24 6.43
CA GLU A 254 -21.57 -0.73 5.62
C GLU A 254 -21.14 0.50 4.79
N GLU A 255 -20.46 1.47 5.40
CA GLU A 255 -19.87 2.61 4.70
C GLU A 255 -18.94 2.17 3.55
N TYR A 256 -18.18 1.09 3.74
CA TYR A 256 -17.33 0.53 2.69
C TYR A 256 -18.10 -0.12 1.53
N LYS A 257 -19.24 -0.76 1.83
CA LYS A 257 -20.06 -1.47 0.83
C LYS A 257 -20.98 -0.55 0.04
N THR A 258 -21.30 0.61 0.59
CA THR A 258 -22.31 1.51 0.03
C THR A 258 -21.58 2.66 -0.66
N PRO A 259 -21.44 2.64 -2.00
CA PRO A 259 -20.97 3.83 -2.68
C PRO A 259 -21.94 4.97 -2.40
N ASN A 260 -21.41 6.17 -2.16
CA ASN A 260 -22.16 7.40 -1.98
C ASN A 260 -23.26 7.45 -3.03
N PRO A 261 -24.53 7.63 -2.63
CA PRO A 261 -25.59 7.83 -3.61
C PRO A 261 -25.17 9.02 -4.48
N ILE A 262 -25.29 8.86 -5.80
CA ILE A 262 -25.13 9.95 -6.76
C ILE A 262 -25.92 11.12 -6.21
N SER A 263 -25.23 12.21 -5.90
CA SER A 263 -25.92 13.39 -5.39
C SER A 263 -26.87 13.86 -6.49
N PRO A 264 -28.17 14.02 -6.21
CA PRO A 264 -29.14 14.49 -7.21
C PRO A 264 -28.81 15.91 -7.72
N LEU A 265 -27.84 16.60 -7.10
CA LEU A 265 -27.26 17.85 -7.62
C LEU A 265 -26.52 17.71 -8.95
N PHE A 266 -26.14 16.49 -9.36
CA PHE A 266 -25.42 16.25 -10.63
C PHE A 266 -26.27 15.55 -11.69
N ASP A 267 -27.57 15.35 -11.45
CA ASP A 267 -28.50 14.74 -12.41
C ASP A 267 -29.00 15.74 -13.48
N GLU A 268 -28.61 17.02 -13.42
CA GLU A 268 -29.08 18.08 -14.33
C GLU A 268 -27.95 18.73 -15.14
N ILE A 269 -27.12 17.98 -15.86
CA ILE A 269 -26.39 18.51 -17.03
C ILE A 269 -26.22 17.40 -18.08
N GLU A 270 -27.22 17.25 -18.96
CA GLU A 270 -27.06 16.64 -20.30
C GLU A 270 -26.83 17.75 -21.34
#